data_AF-A0A560KC35-F1
#
_entry.id   AF-A0A560KC35-F1
#
_cell.length_a   1.000
_cell.length_b   1.000
_cell.length_c   1.000
_cell.angle_alpha   90.00
_cell.angle_beta   90.00
_cell.angle_gamma   90.00
#
_symmetry.space_group_name_H-M   'P 1'
#
loop_
_entity.id
_entity.type
_entity.pdbx_description
1 polymer ?
#
loop_
_entity_poly.entity_id
_entity_poly.type
_entity_poly.pdbx_seq_one_letter_code
_entity_poly.pdbx_strand_id
1 'polypeptide(L)'
;MSSQETSIRSATEADRDLIFVLIERHRELSAHYDVAASVSAKLADGAEFAAADEISVERNLALTEHANVLIRSAPTTIAGAIALIRYVAGLREWELPDDDAWHRVFLVGLADAFDEIAMAKRPAR
;
A
#
# COMPACT_ATOMS: atom_id res chain seq x y z
N MET A 1 -5.23 -8.32 36.55
CA MET A 1 -5.38 -7.67 35.23
C MET A 1 -5.92 -8.74 34.29
N SER A 2 -7.02 -8.42 33.60
CA SER A 2 -8.02 -9.37 33.13
C SER A 2 -7.58 -10.12 31.87
N SER A 3 -7.66 -11.46 31.88
CA SER A 3 -7.40 -12.32 30.72
C SER A 3 -8.34 -12.08 29.52
N GLN A 4 -9.37 -11.24 29.69
CA GLN A 4 -10.25 -10.81 28.59
C GLN A 4 -9.61 -9.75 27.68
N GLU A 5 -8.75 -8.87 28.18
CA GLU A 5 -8.19 -7.77 27.36
C GLU A 5 -7.17 -8.26 26.34
N THR A 6 -6.43 -9.32 26.64
CA THR A 6 -5.46 -9.93 25.71
C THR A 6 -6.14 -10.82 24.67
N SER A 7 -7.22 -11.52 25.05
CA SER A 7 -8.00 -12.37 24.14
C SER A 7 -8.71 -11.56 23.05
N ILE A 8 -9.28 -10.39 23.40
CA ILE A 8 -9.96 -9.51 22.44
C ILE A 8 -8.96 -8.84 21.49
N ARG A 9 -7.77 -8.45 21.97
CA ARG A 9 -6.68 -7.91 21.12
C ARG A 9 -6.22 -8.93 20.07
N SER A 10 -6.00 -10.18 20.49
CA SER A 10 -5.55 -11.25 19.58
C SER A 10 -6.59 -11.62 18.53
N ALA A 11 -7.89 -11.57 18.85
CA ALA A 11 -8.95 -11.86 17.89
C ALA A 11 -9.18 -10.70 16.91
N THR A 12 -9.02 -9.45 17.35
CA THR A 12 -9.23 -8.26 16.50
C THR A 12 -8.06 -7.93 15.57
N GLU A 13 -6.85 -8.40 15.85
CA GLU A 13 -5.69 -8.21 14.98
C GLU A 13 -5.67 -9.20 13.82
N ALA A 14 -6.12 -10.45 14.05
CA ALA A 14 -6.26 -11.47 13.02
C ALA A 14 -7.41 -11.21 12.02
N ASP A 15 -8.42 -10.43 12.43
CA ASP A 15 -9.59 -10.05 11.62
C ASP A 15 -9.40 -8.73 10.86
N ARG A 16 -8.24 -8.05 11.01
CA ARG A 16 -7.98 -6.82 10.27
C ARG A 16 -7.52 -7.14 8.86
N ASP A 17 -8.21 -6.50 7.92
CA ASP A 17 -7.86 -6.51 6.51
C ASP A 17 -6.38 -6.10 6.31
N LEU A 18 -5.60 -6.94 5.63
CA LEU A 18 -4.17 -6.71 5.41
C LEU A 18 -3.90 -5.44 4.61
N ILE A 19 -4.90 -4.93 3.89
CA ILE A 19 -4.84 -3.66 3.18
C ILE A 19 -4.34 -2.51 4.07
N PHE A 20 -4.75 -2.46 5.35
CA PHE A 20 -4.29 -1.39 6.24
C PHE A 20 -2.76 -1.42 6.44
N VAL A 21 -2.19 -2.62 6.60
CA VAL A 21 -0.73 -2.80 6.74
C VAL A 21 -0.01 -2.41 5.45
N LEU A 22 -0.57 -2.81 4.31
CA LEU A 22 0.01 -2.48 3.00
C LEU A 22 -0.01 -0.98 2.72
N ILE A 23 -1.09 -0.29 3.09
CA ILE A 23 -1.19 1.18 3.00
C ILE A 23 -0.13 1.86 3.87
N GLU A 24 0.01 1.47 5.13
CA GLU A 24 1.01 2.08 6.02
C GLU A 24 2.43 1.85 5.50
N ARG A 25 2.73 0.64 5.02
CA ARG A 25 4.03 0.35 4.42
C ARG A 25 4.30 1.18 3.17
N HIS A 26 3.29 1.38 2.33
CA HIS A 26 3.41 2.23 1.15
C HIS A 26 3.69 3.69 1.53
N ARG A 27 3.00 4.23 2.55
CA ARG A 27 3.26 5.58 3.07
C ARG A 27 4.68 5.74 3.60
N GLU A 28 5.16 4.76 4.35
CA GLU A 28 6.52 4.76 4.87
C GLU A 28 7.56 4.80 3.73
N LEU A 29 7.38 3.97 2.71
CA LEU A 29 8.27 3.93 1.54
C LEU A 29 8.22 5.23 0.73
N SER A 30 7.03 5.80 0.52
CA SER A 30 6.87 7.10 -0.14
C SER A 30 7.61 8.20 0.62
N ALA A 31 7.48 8.25 1.96
CA ALA A 31 8.21 9.21 2.78
C ALA A 31 9.73 9.02 2.71
N HIS A 32 10.22 7.77 2.71
CA HIS A 32 11.66 7.50 2.56
C HIS A 32 12.20 7.96 1.20
N TYR A 33 11.45 7.73 0.12
CA TYR A 33 11.81 8.22 -1.20
C TYR A 33 11.80 9.76 -1.24
N ASP A 34 10.74 10.41 -0.76
CA ASP A 34 10.61 11.88 -0.77
C ASP A 34 11.78 12.55 -0.01
N VAL A 35 12.19 11.98 1.13
CA VAL A 35 13.37 12.42 1.87
C VAL A 35 14.64 12.23 1.05
N ALA A 36 14.85 11.06 0.44
CA ALA A 36 16.06 10.78 -0.36
C ALA A 36 16.15 11.70 -1.59
N ALA A 37 15.05 11.86 -2.32
CA ALA A 37 14.94 12.76 -3.48
C ALA A 37 15.14 14.23 -3.06
N SER A 38 14.66 14.64 -1.89
CA SER A 38 14.91 15.99 -1.37
C SER A 38 16.37 16.26 -1.04
N VAL A 39 17.13 15.22 -0.65
CA VAL A 39 18.58 15.34 -0.40
C VAL A 39 19.34 15.49 -1.71
N SER A 40 19.11 14.62 -2.69
CA SER A 40 19.80 14.70 -3.99
C SER A 40 19.52 16.03 -4.70
N ALA A 41 18.29 16.52 -4.65
CA ALA A 41 17.89 17.79 -5.26
C ALA A 41 18.60 19.05 -4.70
N LYS A 42 19.27 18.96 -3.54
CA LYS A 42 19.99 20.08 -2.91
C LYS A 42 21.49 20.07 -3.22
N LEU A 43 22.00 18.99 -3.81
CA LEU A 43 23.41 18.84 -4.11
C LEU A 43 23.71 19.35 -5.52
N ALA A 44 24.90 19.91 -5.70
CA ALA A 44 25.40 20.24 -7.04
C ALA A 44 25.87 18.96 -7.75
N ASP A 45 25.78 18.95 -9.07
CA ASP A 45 26.26 17.86 -9.90
C ASP A 45 27.72 17.50 -9.53
N GLY A 46 27.93 16.25 -9.13
CA GLY A 46 29.18 15.81 -8.53
C GLY A 46 29.07 14.41 -7.93
N ALA A 47 30.14 13.96 -7.28
CA ALA A 47 30.20 12.62 -6.69
C ALA A 47 29.17 12.44 -5.56
N GLU A 48 28.95 13.49 -4.76
CA GLU A 48 27.97 13.50 -3.68
C GLU A 48 26.54 13.44 -4.22
N PHE A 49 26.25 14.15 -5.32
CA PHE A 49 24.97 14.04 -6.02
C PHE A 49 24.75 12.62 -6.52
N ALA A 50 25.73 12.03 -7.22
CA ALA A 50 25.61 10.67 -7.75
C ALA A 50 25.33 9.63 -6.64
N ALA A 51 26.02 9.75 -5.50
CA ALA A 51 25.78 8.87 -4.36
C ALA A 51 24.38 9.07 -3.74
N ALA A 52 23.91 10.31 -3.61
CA ALA A 52 22.57 10.59 -3.11
C ALA A 52 21.47 10.15 -4.10
N ASP A 53 21.71 10.29 -5.39
CA ASP A 53 20.80 9.88 -6.46
C ASP A 53 20.64 8.36 -6.47
N GLU A 54 21.72 7.59 -6.33
CA GLU A 54 21.69 6.13 -6.23
C GLU A 54 20.81 5.66 -5.05
N ILE A 55 20.90 6.33 -3.90
CA ILE A 55 20.02 6.04 -2.75
C ILE A 55 18.57 6.35 -3.10
N SER A 56 18.31 7.47 -3.79
CA SER A 56 16.95 7.84 -4.19
C SER A 56 16.35 6.82 -5.15
N VAL A 57 17.15 6.29 -6.08
CA VAL A 57 16.77 5.23 -7.01
C VAL A 57 16.46 3.92 -6.26
N GLU A 58 17.28 3.51 -5.29
CA GLU A 58 17.01 2.33 -4.45
C GLU A 58 15.66 2.46 -3.71
N ARG A 59 15.40 3.64 -3.12
CA ARG A 59 14.14 3.88 -2.41
C ARG A 59 12.95 3.94 -3.35
N ASN A 60 13.12 4.49 -4.55
CA ASN A 60 12.09 4.47 -5.57
C ASN A 60 11.74 3.04 -5.99
N LEU A 61 12.75 2.19 -6.23
CA LEU A 61 12.51 0.79 -6.58
C LEU A 61 11.67 0.07 -5.52
N ALA A 62 12.02 0.23 -4.24
CA ALA A 62 11.26 -0.36 -3.14
C ALA A 62 9.81 0.16 -3.08
N LEU A 63 9.60 1.46 -3.35
CA LEU A 63 8.27 2.05 -3.44
C LEU A 63 7.48 1.44 -4.61
N THR A 64 8.04 1.40 -5.82
CA THR A 64 7.39 0.85 -7.02
C THR A 64 7.04 -0.63 -6.85
N GLU A 65 7.93 -1.43 -6.28
CA GLU A 65 7.67 -2.84 -5.98
C GLU A 65 6.49 -3.00 -5.02
N HIS A 66 6.45 -2.18 -3.95
CA HIS A 66 5.36 -2.25 -2.98
C HIS A 66 4.05 -1.65 -3.50
N ALA A 67 4.10 -0.63 -4.35
CA ALA A 67 2.94 -0.10 -5.07
C ALA A 67 2.30 -1.18 -5.94
N ASN A 68 3.12 -2.00 -6.62
CA ASN A 68 2.67 -3.14 -7.40
C ASN A 68 1.94 -4.19 -6.55
N VAL A 69 2.43 -4.46 -5.33
CA VAL A 69 1.77 -5.35 -4.36
C VAL A 69 0.45 -4.75 -3.89
N LEU A 70 0.45 -3.48 -3.48
CA LEU A 70 -0.72 -2.78 -2.97
C LEU A 70 -1.87 -2.76 -3.99
N ILE A 71 -1.59 -2.41 -5.25
CA ILE A 71 -2.59 -2.33 -6.32
C ILE A 71 -3.21 -3.70 -6.66
N ARG A 72 -2.46 -4.79 -6.45
CA ARG A 72 -2.91 -6.16 -6.72
C ARG A 72 -3.53 -6.86 -5.51
N SER A 73 -3.54 -6.20 -4.37
CA SER A 73 -4.04 -6.80 -3.13
C SER A 73 -5.56 -6.74 -3.06
N ALA A 74 -6.19 -7.88 -2.82
CA ALA A 74 -7.63 -7.98 -2.66
C ALA A 74 -8.04 -7.63 -1.22
N PRO A 75 -8.88 -6.61 -0.99
CA PRO A 75 -9.47 -6.37 0.32
C PRO A 75 -10.40 -7.53 0.71
N THR A 76 -10.34 -7.97 1.96
CA THR A 76 -11.22 -9.03 2.49
C THR A 76 -12.45 -8.48 3.22
N THR A 77 -12.51 -7.16 3.39
CA THR A 77 -13.58 -6.46 4.09
C THR A 77 -14.04 -5.22 3.31
N ILE A 78 -15.29 -4.79 3.52
CA ILE A 78 -15.80 -3.54 2.94
C ILE A 78 -15.00 -2.33 3.45
N ALA A 79 -14.56 -2.37 4.72
CA ALA A 79 -13.75 -1.30 5.30
C ALA A 79 -12.37 -1.20 4.62
N GLY A 80 -11.71 -2.34 4.38
CA GLY A 80 -10.47 -2.41 3.62
C GLY A 80 -10.64 -1.95 2.18
N ALA A 81 -11.71 -2.36 1.50
CA ALA A 81 -12.01 -1.89 0.14
C ALA A 81 -12.16 -0.36 0.08
N ILE A 82 -12.93 0.24 0.99
CA ILE A 82 -13.08 1.70 1.08
C ILE A 82 -11.74 2.39 1.38
N ALA A 83 -10.95 1.83 2.30
CA ALA A 83 -9.64 2.37 2.64
C ALA A 83 -8.69 2.34 1.44
N LEU A 84 -8.64 1.22 0.72
CA LEU A 84 -7.81 1.06 -0.46
C LEU A 84 -8.20 2.04 -1.58
N ILE A 85 -9.49 2.12 -1.92
CA ILE A 85 -9.98 3.05 -2.94
C ILE A 85 -9.60 4.48 -2.61
N ARG A 86 -9.86 4.92 -1.37
CA ARG A 86 -9.55 6.28 -0.94
C ARG A 86 -8.06 6.56 -0.96
N TYR A 87 -7.25 5.58 -0.56
CA TYR A 87 -5.81 5.74 -0.55
C TYR A 87 -5.25 5.86 -1.97
N VAL A 88 -5.58 4.91 -2.85
CA VAL A 88 -5.13 4.92 -4.26
C VAL A 88 -5.59 6.19 -4.99
N ALA A 89 -6.83 6.64 -4.78
CA ALA A 89 -7.33 7.88 -5.38
C ALA A 89 -6.60 9.15 -4.89
N GLY A 90 -5.88 9.08 -3.77
CA GLY A 90 -5.10 10.19 -3.21
C GLY A 90 -3.60 10.13 -3.55
N LEU A 91 -3.13 9.08 -4.23
CA LEU A 91 -1.73 8.94 -4.61
C LEU A 91 -1.37 9.88 -5.76
N ARG A 92 -0.13 10.38 -5.73
CA ARG A 92 0.48 11.08 -6.87
C ARG A 92 0.91 10.07 -7.93
N GLU A 93 1.11 10.54 -9.16
CA GLU A 93 1.51 9.69 -10.29
C GLU A 93 2.79 8.89 -10.01
N TRP A 94 3.79 9.52 -9.42
CA TRP A 94 5.05 8.85 -9.07
C TRP A 94 4.94 7.84 -7.92
N GLU A 95 3.83 7.85 -7.18
CA GLU A 95 3.56 6.89 -6.09
C GLU A 95 2.79 5.66 -6.59
N LEU A 96 2.42 5.62 -7.88
CA LEU A 96 1.70 4.51 -8.50
C LEU A 96 2.69 3.59 -9.24
N PRO A 97 2.27 2.34 -9.56
CA PRO A 97 3.10 1.48 -10.39
C PRO A 97 3.39 2.09 -11.76
N ASP A 98 4.61 1.87 -12.26
CA ASP A 98 5.06 2.32 -13.59
C ASP A 98 4.37 1.59 -14.78
N ASP A 99 3.48 0.64 -14.52
CA ASP A 99 2.76 -0.12 -15.54
C ASP A 99 1.45 0.56 -15.95
N ASP A 100 1.31 0.94 -17.22
CA ASP A 100 0.13 1.60 -17.79
C ASP A 100 -1.20 0.84 -17.52
N ALA A 101 -1.13 -0.48 -17.30
CA ALA A 101 -2.30 -1.32 -17.04
C ALA A 101 -2.74 -1.36 -15.56
N TRP A 102 -2.04 -0.69 -14.64
CA TRP A 102 -2.30 -0.80 -13.19
C TRP A 102 -3.76 -0.51 -12.82
N HIS A 103 -4.38 0.49 -13.46
CA HIS A 103 -5.75 0.91 -13.19
C HIS A 103 -6.76 -0.20 -13.49
N ARG A 104 -6.54 -0.98 -14.55
CA ARG A 104 -7.39 -2.11 -14.93
C ARG A 104 -7.26 -3.23 -13.92
N VAL A 105 -6.02 -3.56 -13.54
CA VAL A 105 -5.71 -4.58 -12.54
C VAL A 105 -6.38 -4.24 -11.21
N PHE A 106 -6.28 -2.97 -10.78
CA PHE A 106 -6.92 -2.46 -9.57
C PHE A 106 -8.44 -2.66 -9.58
N LEU A 107 -9.10 -2.20 -10.64
CA LEU A 107 -10.57 -2.22 -10.73
C LEU A 107 -11.12 -3.64 -10.84
N VAL A 108 -10.44 -4.53 -11.56
CA VAL A 108 -10.82 -5.94 -11.66
C VAL A 108 -10.66 -6.62 -10.30
N GLY A 109 -9.50 -6.47 -9.64
CA GLY A 109 -9.27 -7.05 -8.31
C GLY A 109 -10.26 -6.55 -7.26
N LEU A 110 -10.67 -5.26 -7.34
CA LEU A 110 -11.69 -4.70 -6.47
C LEU A 110 -13.08 -5.28 -6.74
N ALA A 111 -13.45 -5.49 -8.00
CA ALA A 111 -14.73 -6.10 -8.37
C ALA A 111 -14.80 -7.55 -7.85
N ASP A 112 -13.75 -8.34 -8.09
CA ASP A 112 -13.64 -9.72 -7.61
C ASP A 112 -13.73 -9.78 -6.08
N ALA A 113 -13.03 -8.88 -5.39
CA ALA A 113 -13.10 -8.78 -3.92
C ALA A 113 -14.51 -8.46 -3.41
N PHE A 114 -15.25 -7.56 -4.06
CA PHE A 114 -16.64 -7.28 -3.67
C PHE A 114 -17.55 -8.49 -3.83
N ASP A 115 -17.38 -9.26 -4.90
CA ASP A 115 -18.14 -10.50 -5.13
C ASP A 115 -17.83 -11.53 -4.04
N GLU A 116 -16.55 -11.73 -3.69
CA GLU A 116 -16.13 -12.63 -2.63
C GLU A 116 -16.69 -12.21 -1.25
N ILE A 117 -16.58 -10.93 -0.90
CA ILE A 117 -17.13 -10.39 0.35
C ILE A 117 -18.65 -10.59 0.40
N ALA A 118 -19.35 -10.39 -0.71
CA ALA A 118 -20.80 -10.58 -0.78
C ALA A 118 -21.18 -12.06 -0.63
N MET A 119 -20.41 -12.97 -1.23
CA MET A 119 -20.61 -14.42 -1.12
C MET A 119 -20.36 -14.92 0.31
N ALA A 120 -19.31 -14.46 0.96
CA ALA A 120 -18.99 -14.82 2.35
C ALA A 120 -20.08 -14.38 3.35
N LYS A 121 -20.85 -13.35 3.02
CA LYS A 121 -21.97 -12.86 3.85
C LYS A 121 -23.29 -13.61 3.64
N ARG A 122 -23.41 -14.50 2.64
CA ARG A 122 -24.64 -15.28 2.44
C ARG A 122 -24.73 -16.35 3.54
N PRO A 123 -25.83 -16.42 4.31
CA PRO A 123 -26.04 -17.51 5.23
C PRO A 123 -26.16 -18.83 4.44
N ALA A 124 -25.50 -19.88 4.93
CA ALA A 124 -25.71 -21.24 4.42
C ALA A 124 -27.21 -21.55 4.51
N ARG A 125 -27.82 -21.83 3.36
CA ARG A 125 -29.23 -22.26 3.29
C ARG A 125 -29.39 -23.68 3.81
#